data_AF-A0A561B0R6-F1
#
_entry.id   AF-A0A561B0R6-F1
#
_cell.length_a   1.000
_cell.length_b   1.000
_cell.length_c   1.000
_cell.angle_alpha   90.00
_cell.angle_beta   90.00
_cell.angle_gamma   90.00
#
_symmetry.space_group_name_H-M   'P 1'
#
loop_
_entity.id
_entity.type
_entity.pdbx_description
1 polymer ?
#
loop_
_entity_poly.entity_id
_entity_poly.type
_entity_poly.pdbx_seq_one_letter_code
_entity_poly.pdbx_strand_id
1 'polypeptide(L)'
;MDIARFSSAFSDARHRQRTEQDFDTEAAQTQLRDLLTGEPDDEDRAWAYRMIEKLAEPLQAPPERSPLYEEAGRIHAAAYPIEGTVEEQIEALVQARRQIWQLADRASEEEAPSIRGMTRVLEHLENELRDPTFPHGTPPTPST
;
A
#
# COMPACT_ATOMS: atom_id res chain seq x y z
N MET A 1 18.14 -16.45 8.46
CA MET A 1 16.70 -16.61 8.78
C MET A 1 15.92 -16.49 7.49
N ASP A 2 14.73 -17.08 7.37
CA ASP A 2 13.82 -16.65 6.30
C ASP A 2 13.18 -15.31 6.69
N ILE A 3 13.86 -14.22 6.34
CA ILE A 3 13.44 -12.83 6.63
C ILE A 3 12.06 -12.54 6.03
N ALA A 4 11.74 -13.09 4.85
CA ALA A 4 10.46 -12.87 4.20
C ALA A 4 9.33 -13.53 5.00
N ARG A 5 9.55 -14.77 5.45
CA ARG A 5 8.60 -15.49 6.31
C ARG A 5 8.41 -14.79 7.67
N PHE A 6 9.51 -14.38 8.32
CA PHE A 6 9.42 -13.63 9.58
C PHE A 6 8.65 -12.32 9.41
N SER A 7 8.98 -11.53 8.37
CA SER A 7 8.34 -10.25 8.11
C SER A 7 6.85 -10.41 7.81
N SER A 8 6.47 -11.43 7.03
CA SER A 8 5.07 -11.76 6.76
C SER A 8 4.31 -12.14 8.04
N ALA A 9 4.88 -13.01 8.88
CA ALA A 9 4.27 -13.40 10.15
C ALA A 9 4.14 -12.20 11.11
N PHE A 10 5.14 -11.32 11.16
CA PHE A 10 5.09 -10.10 11.96
C PHE A 10 4.01 -9.13 11.47
N SER A 11 3.91 -8.91 10.16
CA SER A 11 2.87 -8.07 9.56
C SER A 11 1.47 -8.62 9.82
N ASP A 12 1.28 -9.94 9.75
CA ASP A 12 0.01 -10.60 10.09
C ASP A 12 -0.34 -10.39 11.57
N ALA A 13 0.60 -10.64 12.48
CA ALA A 13 0.40 -10.40 13.91
C ALA A 13 0.01 -8.93 14.20
N ARG A 14 0.66 -7.97 13.54
CA ARG A 14 0.30 -6.54 13.64
C ARG A 14 -1.08 -6.21 13.05
N HIS A 15 -1.49 -6.90 12.00
CA HIS A 15 -2.83 -6.74 11.44
C HIS A 15 -3.89 -7.26 12.41
N ARG A 16 -3.69 -8.47 12.94
CA ARG A 16 -4.57 -9.10 13.93
C ARG A 16 -4.68 -8.30 15.22
N GLN A 17 -3.57 -7.75 15.73
CA GLN A 17 -3.56 -6.82 16.86
C GLN A 17 -4.48 -5.60 16.64
N ARG A 18 -4.66 -5.17 15.38
CA ARG A 18 -5.51 -4.02 15.03
C ARG A 18 -6.99 -4.39 14.92
N THR A 19 -7.30 -5.61 14.49
CA THR A 19 -8.65 -6.01 14.08
C THR A 19 -9.35 -6.94 15.07
N GLU A 20 -8.59 -7.68 15.88
CA GLU A 20 -9.10 -8.65 16.86
C GLU A 20 -9.11 -8.01 18.26
N GLN A 21 -10.27 -8.02 18.91
CA GLN A 21 -10.44 -7.44 20.25
C GLN A 21 -9.67 -8.20 21.34
N ASP A 22 -9.52 -9.52 21.18
CA ASP A 22 -8.90 -10.43 22.15
C ASP A 22 -7.53 -10.95 21.67
N PHE A 23 -6.80 -10.12 20.91
CA PHE A 23 -5.50 -10.51 20.37
C PHE A 23 -4.48 -10.83 21.48
N ASP A 24 -4.04 -12.09 21.55
CA ASP A 24 -2.99 -12.53 22.48
C ASP A 24 -1.60 -12.19 21.93
N THR A 25 -1.06 -11.08 22.45
CA THR A 25 0.27 -10.58 22.07
C THR A 25 1.39 -11.52 22.52
N GLU A 26 1.25 -12.17 23.68
CA GLU A 26 2.31 -13.06 24.21
C GLU A 26 2.40 -14.35 23.40
N ALA A 27 1.25 -14.92 23.02
CA ALA A 27 1.20 -16.06 22.12
C ALA A 27 1.81 -15.74 20.74
N ALA A 28 1.47 -14.57 20.18
CA ALA A 28 2.03 -14.13 18.90
C ALA A 28 3.56 -13.90 18.96
N GLN A 29 4.06 -13.29 20.03
CA GLN A 29 5.51 -13.15 20.24
C GLN A 29 6.20 -14.51 20.35
N THR A 30 5.59 -15.49 21.03
CA THR A 30 6.14 -16.86 21.14
C THR A 30 6.25 -17.52 19.78
N GLN A 31 5.20 -17.45 18.96
CA GLN A 31 5.23 -17.98 17.59
C GLN A 31 6.34 -17.35 16.74
N LEU A 32 6.56 -16.03 16.88
CA LEU A 32 7.63 -15.34 16.17
C LEU A 32 9.02 -15.75 16.67
N ARG A 33 9.19 -16.01 17.97
CA ARG A 33 10.46 -16.51 18.54
C ARG A 33 10.77 -17.92 18.04
N ASP A 34 9.77 -18.78 17.87
CA ASP A 34 9.96 -20.13 17.35
C ASP A 34 10.54 -20.12 15.93
N LEU A 35 10.17 -19.13 15.12
CA LEU A 35 10.74 -18.93 13.77
C LEU A 35 12.24 -18.57 13.78
N LEU A 36 12.78 -18.14 14.92
CA LEU A 36 14.21 -17.83 15.09
C LEU A 36 15.02 -19.06 15.53
N THR A 37 14.37 -20.19 15.79
CA THR A 37 15.05 -21.41 16.24
C THR A 37 15.97 -21.93 15.15
N GLY A 38 17.25 -22.05 15.47
CA GLY A 38 18.27 -22.51 14.54
C GLY A 38 18.89 -21.40 13.68
N GLU A 39 18.63 -20.12 13.99
CA GLU A 39 19.22 -19.00 13.28
C GLU A 39 20.71 -18.80 13.65
N PRO A 40 21.65 -18.99 12.70
CA PRO A 40 23.07 -18.83 12.98
C PRO A 40 23.54 -17.37 12.93
N ASP A 41 22.80 -16.47 12.26
CA ASP A 41 23.18 -15.06 12.14
C ASP A 41 22.72 -14.26 13.36
N ASP A 42 23.69 -13.75 14.12
CA ASP A 42 23.45 -12.99 15.33
C ASP A 42 22.83 -11.60 15.06
N GLU A 43 23.11 -10.98 13.91
CA GLU A 43 22.58 -9.66 13.55
C GLU A 43 21.11 -9.75 13.16
N ASP A 44 20.76 -10.70 12.29
CA ASP A 44 19.37 -10.98 11.90
C ASP A 44 18.53 -11.38 13.11
N ARG A 45 19.09 -12.22 13.99
CA ARG A 45 18.43 -12.65 15.22
C ARG A 45 18.20 -11.49 16.18
N ALA A 46 19.19 -10.60 16.36
CA ALA A 46 19.03 -9.41 17.19
C ALA A 46 18.01 -8.41 16.60
N TRP A 47 17.99 -8.24 15.28
CA TRP A 47 16.95 -7.46 14.61
C TRP A 47 15.55 -8.05 14.85
N ALA A 48 15.39 -9.37 14.68
CA ALA A 48 14.11 -10.04 14.84
C ALA A 48 13.59 -9.95 16.28
N TYR A 49 14.45 -10.11 17.29
CA TYR A 49 14.04 -9.93 18.69
C TYR A 49 13.52 -8.52 18.97
N ARG A 50 14.20 -7.47 18.46
CA ARG A 50 13.71 -6.09 18.57
C ARG A 50 12.34 -5.91 17.91
N MET A 51 12.11 -6.56 16.77
CA MET A 51 10.80 -6.51 16.11
C MET A 51 9.72 -7.21 16.95
N ILE A 52 10.02 -8.38 17.53
CA ILE A 52 9.09 -9.10 18.41
C ILE A 52 8.72 -8.25 19.63
N GLU A 53 9.69 -7.60 20.26
CA GLU A 53 9.45 -6.68 21.39
C GLU A 53 8.51 -5.54 21.00
N LYS A 54 8.68 -4.95 19.81
CA LYS A 54 7.78 -3.91 19.31
C LYS A 54 6.34 -4.37 19.20
N LEU A 55 6.04 -5.66 19.04
CA LEU A 55 4.65 -6.14 18.98
C LEU A 55 3.86 -5.80 20.26
N ALA A 56 4.52 -5.73 21.42
CA ALA A 56 3.91 -5.32 22.68
C ALA A 56 3.66 -3.82 22.79
N GLU A 57 4.27 -3.01 21.93
CA GLU A 57 3.99 -1.58 21.87
C GLU A 57 2.57 -1.36 21.34
N PRO A 58 1.75 -0.54 22.03
CA PRO A 58 0.43 -0.17 21.55
C PRO A 58 0.51 0.35 20.12
N LEU A 59 -0.41 -0.12 19.27
CA LEU A 59 -0.55 0.45 17.95
C LEU A 59 -0.87 1.94 18.10
N GLN A 60 -0.05 2.79 17.48
CA GLN A 60 -0.43 4.19 17.32
C GLN A 60 -1.78 4.22 16.62
N ALA A 61 -2.69 5.05 17.14
CA ALA A 61 -3.95 5.31 16.48
C ALA A 61 -3.65 5.72 15.03
N PRO A 62 -4.39 5.21 14.04
CA PRO A 62 -4.23 5.71 12.68
C PRO A 62 -4.39 7.23 12.72
N PRO A 63 -3.56 7.99 11.98
CA PRO A 63 -3.72 9.43 11.93
C PRO A 63 -5.14 9.76 11.50
N GLU A 64 -5.76 10.74 12.15
CA GLU A 64 -7.05 11.25 11.72
C GLU A 64 -6.91 11.76 10.28
N ARG A 65 -7.72 11.21 9.38
CA ARG A 65 -7.70 11.63 7.98
C ARG A 65 -8.35 12.99 7.89
N SER A 66 -7.66 13.97 7.33
CA SER A 66 -8.29 15.26 7.10
C SER A 66 -9.39 15.14 6.02
N PRO A 67 -10.34 16.09 5.99
CA PRO A 67 -11.29 16.18 4.90
C PRO A 67 -10.62 16.28 3.51
N LEU A 68 -9.43 16.89 3.41
CA LEU A 68 -8.67 16.99 2.16
C LEU A 68 -8.12 15.63 1.74
N TYR A 69 -7.63 14.83 2.69
CA TYR A 69 -7.17 13.46 2.41
C TYR A 69 -8.32 12.58 1.95
N GLU A 70 -9.48 12.68 2.59
CA GLU A 70 -10.68 11.94 2.16
C GLU A 70 -11.16 12.37 0.77
N GLU A 71 -11.13 13.66 0.47
CA GLU A 71 -11.49 14.19 -0.85
C GLU A 71 -10.52 13.69 -1.92
N ALA A 72 -9.22 13.74 -1.66
CA ALA A 72 -8.21 13.18 -2.56
C ALA A 72 -8.43 11.67 -2.79
N GLY A 73 -8.79 10.93 -1.74
CA GLY A 73 -9.14 9.51 -1.84
C GLY A 73 -10.36 9.26 -2.72
N ARG A 74 -11.40 10.10 -2.64
CA ARG A 74 -12.59 10.01 -3.52
C ARG A 74 -12.23 10.29 -4.97
N ILE A 75 -11.43 11.32 -5.24
CA ILE A 75 -10.95 11.64 -6.60
C ILE A 75 -10.13 10.49 -7.16
N HIS A 76 -9.18 9.97 -6.38
CA HIS A 76 -8.36 8.82 -6.76
C HIS A 76 -9.20 7.58 -7.09
N ALA A 77 -10.20 7.26 -6.27
CA ALA A 77 -11.08 6.12 -6.51
C ALA A 77 -11.95 6.30 -7.77
N ALA A 78 -12.45 7.51 -8.01
CA ALA A 78 -13.26 7.83 -9.19
C ALA A 78 -12.46 7.88 -10.50
N ALA A 79 -11.13 8.04 -10.41
CA ALA A 79 -10.24 8.14 -11.57
C ALA A 79 -9.89 6.80 -12.21
N TYR A 80 -10.21 5.68 -11.55
CA TYR A 80 -10.00 4.37 -12.16
C TYR A 80 -10.85 4.25 -13.42
N PRO A 81 -10.25 3.93 -14.58
CA PRO A 81 -10.98 3.86 -15.82
C PRO A 81 -11.97 2.69 -15.77
N ILE A 82 -13.27 2.99 -15.82
CA ILE A 82 -14.33 1.97 -15.86
C ILE A 82 -14.80 1.79 -17.31
N GLU A 83 -14.90 2.88 -18.08
CA GLU A 83 -15.41 2.90 -19.46
C GLU A 83 -14.80 4.08 -20.26
N GLY A 84 -14.96 4.08 -21.58
CA GLY A 84 -14.48 5.14 -22.49
C GLY A 84 -13.29 4.74 -23.35
N THR A 85 -12.91 5.61 -24.27
CA THR A 85 -11.72 5.49 -25.13
C THR A 85 -10.43 5.63 -24.31
N VAL A 86 -9.31 5.15 -24.85
CA VAL A 86 -7.99 5.26 -24.20
C VAL A 86 -7.65 6.73 -23.92
N GLU A 87 -7.94 7.63 -24.86
CA GLU A 87 -7.74 9.07 -24.70
C GLU A 87 -8.58 9.67 -23.56
N GLU A 88 -9.87 9.31 -23.47
CA GLU A 88 -10.75 9.75 -22.38
C GLU A 88 -10.28 9.24 -21.01
N GLN A 89 -9.80 8.00 -20.96
CA GLN A 89 -9.24 7.42 -19.74
C GLN A 89 -7.95 8.13 -19.32
N ILE A 90 -7.05 8.42 -20.26
CA ILE A 90 -5.82 9.20 -20.02
C ILE A 90 -6.18 10.59 -19.51
N GLU A 91 -7.16 11.26 -20.12
CA GLU A 91 -7.58 12.60 -19.70
C GLU A 91 -8.15 12.57 -18.27
N ALA A 92 -9.01 11.59 -17.95
CA ALA A 92 -9.55 11.42 -16.60
C ALA A 92 -8.44 11.24 -15.55
N LEU A 93 -7.43 10.39 -15.84
CA LEU A 93 -6.28 10.18 -14.95
C LEU A 93 -5.47 11.47 -14.75
N VAL A 94 -5.19 12.22 -15.83
CA VAL A 94 -4.45 13.49 -15.76
C VAL A 94 -5.21 14.53 -14.94
N GLN A 95 -6.52 14.65 -15.12
CA GLN A 95 -7.34 15.60 -14.35
C GLN A 95 -7.40 15.22 -12.87
N ALA A 96 -7.60 13.94 -12.56
CA ALA A 96 -7.58 13.46 -11.18
C ALA A 96 -6.25 13.74 -10.49
N ARG A 97 -5.13 13.49 -11.17
CA ARG A 97 -3.78 13.84 -10.65
C ARG A 97 -3.69 15.33 -10.34
N ARG A 98 -4.11 16.21 -11.25
CA ARG A 98 -4.09 17.67 -11.04
C ARG A 98 -4.89 18.09 -9.83
N GLN A 99 -6.11 17.56 -9.66
CA GLN A 99 -6.96 17.89 -8.51
C GLN A 99 -6.35 17.42 -7.19
N ILE A 100 -5.78 16.21 -7.16
CA ILE A 100 -5.08 15.68 -5.97
C ILE A 100 -3.87 16.57 -5.60
N TRP A 101 -3.11 17.04 -6.59
CA TRP A 101 -2.02 17.99 -6.36
C TRP A 101 -2.50 19.31 -5.77
N GLN A 102 -3.61 19.86 -6.27
CA GLN A 102 -4.21 21.09 -5.72
C GLN A 102 -4.69 20.91 -4.27
N LEU A 103 -5.22 19.74 -3.92
CA LEU A 103 -5.58 19.41 -2.54
C LEU A 103 -4.35 19.32 -1.65
N ALA A 104 -3.28 18.69 -2.13
CA ALA A 104 -2.02 18.60 -1.39
C ALA A 104 -1.38 19.97 -1.13
N ASP A 105 -1.46 20.89 -2.10
CA ASP A 105 -0.92 22.26 -1.92
C ASP A 105 -1.68 23.08 -0.86
N ARG A 106 -2.91 22.65 -0.51
CA ARG A 106 -3.73 23.24 0.55
C ARG A 106 -3.63 22.49 1.88
N ALA A 107 -3.04 21.31 1.89
CA ALA A 107 -2.88 20.48 3.09
C ALA A 107 -1.71 20.96 3.96
N SER A 108 -1.59 20.40 5.17
CA SER A 108 -0.44 20.65 6.02
C SER A 108 0.85 20.05 5.42
N GLU A 109 2.01 20.52 5.85
CA GLU A 109 3.31 19.99 5.40
C GLU A 109 3.48 18.51 5.72
N GLU A 110 2.85 18.01 6.78
CA GLU A 110 2.88 16.60 7.18
C GLU A 110 1.97 15.72 6.30
N GLU A 111 0.83 16.25 5.86
CA GLU A 111 -0.18 15.49 5.12
C GLU A 111 0.02 15.56 3.60
N ALA A 112 0.52 16.68 3.08
CA ALA A 112 0.72 16.92 1.65
C ALA A 112 1.52 15.81 0.94
N PRO A 113 2.62 15.25 1.51
CA PRO A 113 3.34 14.13 0.89
C PRO A 113 2.47 12.88 0.70
N SER A 114 1.62 12.57 1.68
CA SER A 114 0.73 11.41 1.64
C SER A 114 -0.37 11.57 0.58
N ILE A 115 -0.95 12.77 0.45
CA ILE A 115 -1.93 13.09 -0.59
C ILE A 115 -1.28 13.02 -1.98
N ARG A 116 -0.09 13.62 -2.17
CA ARG A 116 0.67 13.55 -3.44
C ARG A 116 0.99 12.10 -3.82
N GLY A 117 1.29 11.26 -2.83
CA GLY A 117 1.57 9.83 -3.03
C GLY A 117 0.50 9.08 -3.80
N MET A 118 -0.78 9.47 -3.67
CA MET A 118 -1.90 8.85 -4.40
C MET A 118 -1.77 9.02 -5.93
N THR A 119 -1.08 10.05 -6.41
CA THR A 119 -0.92 10.31 -7.84
C THR A 119 0.00 9.31 -8.55
N ARG A 120 0.86 8.59 -7.82
CA ARG A 120 1.82 7.64 -8.39
C ARG A 120 1.16 6.46 -9.08
N VAL A 121 0.09 5.92 -8.48
CA VAL A 121 -0.66 4.81 -9.08
C VAL A 121 -1.38 5.28 -10.34
N LEU A 122 -1.98 6.48 -10.31
CA LEU A 122 -2.64 7.06 -11.48
C LEU A 122 -1.66 7.33 -12.64
N GLU A 123 -0.46 7.81 -12.32
CA GLU A 123 0.62 7.98 -13.30
C GLU A 123 1.06 6.65 -13.91
N HIS A 124 1.18 5.60 -13.10
CA HIS A 124 1.49 4.27 -13.61
C HIS A 124 0.41 3.77 -14.59
N LEU A 125 -0.88 3.93 -14.25
CA LEU A 125 -1.98 3.56 -15.15
C LEU A 125 -1.98 4.40 -16.44
N GLU A 126 -1.71 5.69 -16.34
CA GLU A 126 -1.57 6.58 -17.51
C GLU A 126 -0.45 6.10 -18.44
N ASN A 127 0.68 5.68 -17.89
CA ASN A 127 1.79 5.15 -18.65
C ASN A 127 1.44 3.82 -19.32
N GLU A 128 0.79 2.89 -18.62
CA GLU A 128 0.34 1.61 -19.22
C GLU A 128 -0.68 1.83 -20.34
N LEU A 129 -1.53 2.86 -20.27
CA LEU A 129 -2.45 3.19 -21.37
C LEU A 129 -1.75 3.77 -22.59
N ARG A 130 -0.65 4.52 -22.39
CA ARG A 130 0.12 5.14 -23.49
C ARG A 130 1.12 4.18 -24.12
N ASP A 131 1.77 3.37 -23.31
CA ASP A 131 2.82 2.44 -23.70
C ASP A 131 2.60 1.11 -22.97
N PRO A 132 1.63 0.30 -23.44
CA PRO A 132 1.23 -0.90 -22.72
C PRO A 132 2.34 -1.95 -22.73
N THR A 133 2.67 -2.48 -21.55
CA THR A 133 3.70 -3.52 -21.38
C THR A 133 3.40 -4.78 -22.22
N PHE A 134 2.12 -5.05 -22.50
CA PHE A 134 1.67 -6.06 -23.45
C PHE A 134 0.67 -5.44 -24.44
N PRO A 135 0.78 -5.69 -25.76
CA PRO A 135 -0.16 -5.14 -26.72
C PRO A 135 -1.58 -5.62 -26.38
N HIS A 136 -2.49 -4.68 -26.14
CA HIS A 136 -3.91 -4.99 -26.00
C HIS A 136 -4.35 -5.71 -27.27
N GLY A 137 -4.72 -6.99 -27.14
CA GLY A 137 -4.71 -7.97 -28.22
C GLY A 137 -5.33 -7.50 -29.53
N THR A 138 -4.59 -7.65 -30.62
CA THR A 138 -5.19 -7.75 -31.95
C THR A 138 -6.12 -8.97 -31.93
N PRO A 139 -7.43 -8.85 -32.22
CA PRO A 139 -8.28 -10.02 -32.35
C PRO A 139 -7.68 -10.95 -33.43
N PRO A 140 -7.71 -12.28 -33.24
CA PRO A 140 -7.20 -13.19 -34.25
C PRO A 140 -7.96 -12.95 -35.55
N THR A 141 -7.24 -12.65 -36.62
CA THR A 141 -7.79 -12.61 -37.96
C THR A 141 -8.35 -14.00 -38.28
N PRO A 142 -9.64 -14.13 -38.65
CA PRO A 142 -10.17 -15.42 -39.07
C PRO A 142 -9.41 -15.85 -40.33
N SER A 143 -8.74 -17.00 -40.24
CA SER A 143 -8.08 -17.62 -41.39
C SER A 143 -9.16 -18.18 -42.31
N THR A 144 -9.23 -17.66 -43.54
CA THR A 144 -10.08 -18.18 -44.62
C THR A 144 -9.48 -19.43 -45.24
#